data_AF-A0A8B6EWS5-F1
#
_entry.id   AF-A0A8B6EWS5-F1
#
_cell.length_a   1.000
_cell.length_b   1.000
_cell.length_c   1.000
_cell.angle_alpha   90.00
_cell.angle_beta   90.00
_cell.angle_gamma   90.00
#
_symmetry.space_group_name_H-M   'P 1'
#
loop_
_entity.id
_entity.type
_entity.pdbx_description
1 polymer ?
#
loop_
_entity_poly.entity_id
_entity_poly.type
_entity_poly.pdbx_seq_one_letter_code
_entity_poly.pdbx_strand_id
1 'polypeptide(L)'
;MNQQGKNYNGKINKTRFGQKCQAWTSLVPNLHPFWIKLANDENYCRNPDTELYGPWCYTTDPGTRWEYCDIPYCGKENWKYGWQGFEDSYYSIQYTEKSWVDAKDFCKSNLGAYLAEITTPEENDFLMNLLPKPTTSNN
;
A
#
# COMPACT_ATOMS: atom_id res chain seq x y z
N MET A 1 9.94 -4.52 11.05
CA MET A 1 10.02 -3.05 11.23
C MET A 1 9.60 -2.36 9.94
N ASN A 2 8.30 -2.08 9.83
CA ASN A 2 7.70 -1.43 8.67
C ASN A 2 7.97 0.08 8.79
N GLN A 3 9.08 0.56 8.22
CA GLN A 3 9.56 1.94 8.46
C GLN A 3 8.73 3.05 7.77
N GLN A 4 7.44 2.85 7.48
CA GLN A 4 6.55 3.86 6.84
C GLN A 4 7.21 4.60 5.65
N GLY A 5 8.10 3.93 4.91
CA GLY A 5 8.88 4.56 3.84
C GLY A 5 9.80 5.72 4.25
N LYS A 6 10.15 5.91 5.54
CA LYS A 6 11.07 6.95 6.03
C LYS A 6 12.43 6.91 5.33
N ASN A 7 12.92 5.72 5.03
CA ASN A 7 14.17 5.50 4.31
C ASN A 7 13.95 5.18 2.83
N TYR A 8 12.75 5.44 2.30
CA TYR A 8 12.50 5.25 0.89
C TYR A 8 13.35 6.22 0.07
N ASN A 9 14.26 5.68 -0.74
CA ASN A 9 15.18 6.40 -1.60
C ASN A 9 14.96 6.07 -3.09
N GLY A 10 13.82 5.45 -3.43
CA GLY A 10 13.47 5.13 -4.81
C GLY A 10 13.08 6.37 -5.62
N LYS A 11 12.74 6.13 -6.89
CA LYS A 11 12.58 7.17 -7.92
C LYS A 11 11.14 7.41 -8.38
N ILE A 12 10.14 6.93 -7.62
CA ILE A 12 8.73 7.23 -7.94
C ILE A 12 8.52 8.74 -7.75
N ASN A 13 7.93 9.39 -8.76
CA ASN A 13 7.67 10.84 -8.80
C ASN A 13 6.26 11.18 -9.28
N LYS A 14 5.33 10.26 -9.06
CA LYS A 14 3.90 10.47 -9.29
C LYS A 14 3.13 10.02 -8.05
N THR A 15 2.02 10.71 -7.80
CA THR A 15 1.10 10.38 -6.72
C THR A 15 0.32 9.11 -7.05
N ARG A 16 -0.43 8.60 -6.08
CA ARG A 16 -1.30 7.43 -6.24
C ARG A 16 -2.36 7.57 -7.33
N PHE A 17 -2.79 8.79 -7.65
CA PHE A 17 -3.72 9.06 -8.76
C PHE A 17 -3.01 9.60 -10.01
N GLY A 18 -1.69 9.50 -10.06
CA GLY A 18 -0.90 9.81 -11.25
C GLY A 18 -0.55 11.29 -11.43
N GLN A 19 -0.83 12.15 -10.45
CA GLN A 19 -0.39 13.54 -10.50
C GLN A 19 1.13 13.62 -10.43
N LYS A 20 1.72 14.58 -11.16
CA LYS A 20 3.16 14.77 -11.19
C LYS A 20 3.63 15.46 -9.91
N CYS A 21 4.72 14.95 -9.32
CA CYS A 21 5.35 15.58 -8.17
C CYS A 21 6.08 16.88 -8.56
N GLN A 22 5.89 17.91 -7.73
CA GLN A 22 6.69 19.13 -7.70
C GLN A 22 8.11 18.79 -7.20
N ALA A 23 9.13 19.42 -7.79
CA ALA A 23 10.50 19.29 -7.31
C ALA A 23 10.63 19.86 -5.89
N TRP A 24 11.33 19.16 -5.00
CA TRP A 24 11.52 19.61 -3.63
C TRP A 24 12.26 20.95 -3.54
N THR A 25 13.12 21.27 -4.51
CA THR A 25 13.79 22.58 -4.57
C THR A 25 12.90 23.70 -5.10
N SER A 26 11.74 23.37 -5.71
CA SER A 26 10.77 24.37 -6.18
C SER A 26 9.84 24.79 -5.05
N LEU A 27 9.56 26.09 -4.94
CA LEU A 27 8.56 26.64 -4.02
C LEU A 27 7.23 26.98 -4.71
N VAL A 28 7.08 26.57 -5.97
CA VAL A 28 5.89 26.82 -6.82
C VAL A 28 5.43 25.50 -7.44
N PRO A 29 4.11 25.23 -7.51
CA PRO A 29 3.01 26.03 -6.96
C PRO A 29 2.90 26.01 -5.43
N ASN A 30 3.50 25.02 -4.76
CA ASN A 30 3.35 24.85 -3.32
C ASN A 30 4.59 25.34 -2.57
N LEU A 31 4.43 26.39 -1.75
CA LEU A 31 5.45 26.81 -0.80
C LEU A 31 5.55 25.79 0.35
N HIS A 32 6.77 25.39 0.72
CA HIS A 32 6.98 24.38 1.76
C HIS A 32 8.39 24.45 2.40
N PRO A 33 8.59 23.86 3.60
CA PRO A 33 9.85 23.97 4.34
C PRO A 33 10.93 22.96 3.93
N PHE A 34 10.60 21.94 3.13
CA PHE A 34 11.52 20.82 2.86
C PHE A 34 12.57 21.06 1.77
N TRP A 35 12.65 22.26 1.19
CA TRP A 35 13.47 22.55 0.01
C TRP A 35 14.98 22.41 0.24
N ILE A 36 15.46 22.66 1.47
CA ILE A 36 16.86 22.40 1.85
C ILE A 36 17.05 20.91 2.16
N LYS A 37 16.17 20.33 2.99
CA LYS A 37 16.30 18.96 3.51
C LYS A 37 16.31 17.91 2.39
N LEU A 38 15.56 18.15 1.32
CA LEU A 38 15.37 17.22 0.20
C LEU A 38 15.96 17.77 -1.12
N ALA A 39 16.96 18.66 -1.04
CA ALA A 39 17.53 19.31 -2.21
C ALA A 39 18.11 18.34 -3.26
N ASN A 40 18.54 17.15 -2.82
CA ASN A 40 19.13 16.11 -3.67
C ASN A 40 18.14 15.03 -4.11
N ASP A 41 16.87 15.12 -3.71
CA ASP A 41 15.85 14.10 -3.98
C ASP A 41 14.98 14.43 -5.20
N GLU A 42 15.39 15.42 -6.01
CA GLU A 42 14.68 15.88 -7.21
C GLU A 42 13.19 16.15 -6.95
N ASN A 43 12.30 15.35 -7.56
CA ASN A 43 10.87 15.35 -7.30
C ASN A 43 10.35 13.97 -6.87
N TYR A 44 11.23 13.14 -6.29
CA TYR A 44 10.87 11.79 -5.86
C TYR A 44 10.07 11.81 -4.56
N CYS A 45 9.14 10.88 -4.42
CA CYS A 45 8.32 10.74 -3.22
C CYS A 45 9.19 10.47 -1.99
N ARG A 46 8.93 11.16 -0.88
CA ARG A 46 9.69 11.06 0.37
C ARG A 46 8.75 11.14 1.56
N ASN A 47 9.24 10.73 2.73
CA ASN A 47 8.51 10.87 3.98
C ASN A 47 9.36 11.64 5.02
N PRO A 48 9.57 12.96 4.82
CA PRO A 48 10.48 13.75 5.64
C PRO A 48 9.94 14.07 7.04
N ASP A 49 8.62 13.96 7.23
CA ASP A 49 7.84 14.36 8.41
C ASP A 49 7.20 13.16 9.12
N THR A 50 7.64 11.94 8.79
CA THR A 50 7.22 10.70 9.45
C THR A 50 5.73 10.43 9.37
N GLU A 51 5.15 10.77 8.22
CA GLU A 51 3.75 10.60 7.96
C GLU A 51 3.33 9.12 7.93
N LEU A 52 2.17 8.84 8.52
CA LEU A 52 1.69 7.51 8.86
C LEU A 52 1.52 6.60 7.64
N TYR A 53 0.96 7.14 6.54
CA TYR A 53 0.60 6.35 5.36
C TYR A 53 1.72 6.19 4.33
N GLY A 54 2.90 6.77 4.59
CA GLY A 54 4.09 6.56 3.80
C GLY A 54 4.54 7.76 2.96
N PRO A 55 5.42 7.53 1.96
CA PRO A 55 5.99 8.60 1.16
C PRO A 55 4.94 9.35 0.34
N TRP A 56 5.13 10.65 0.24
CA TRP A 56 4.26 11.59 -0.44
C TRP A 56 5.10 12.61 -1.22
N CYS A 57 4.44 13.46 -2.00
CA CYS A 57 5.08 14.63 -2.62
C CYS A 57 4.10 15.80 -2.73
N TYR A 58 4.63 17.01 -2.83
CA TYR A 58 3.85 18.15 -3.35
C TYR A 58 3.54 17.90 -4.82
N THR A 59 2.38 18.35 -5.30
CA THR A 59 1.97 18.10 -6.68
C THR A 59 2.13 19.36 -7.53
N THR A 60 2.19 19.21 -8.85
CA THR A 60 2.16 20.36 -9.76
C THR A 60 0.74 20.89 -10.02
N ASP A 61 -0.29 20.22 -9.51
CA ASP A 61 -1.69 20.63 -9.64
C ASP A 61 -2.06 21.63 -8.53
N PRO A 62 -2.49 22.86 -8.85
CA PRO A 62 -2.95 23.83 -7.86
C PRO A 62 -4.13 23.34 -7.01
N GLY A 63 -4.93 22.40 -7.52
CA GLY A 63 -6.07 21.82 -6.80
C GLY A 63 -5.68 20.77 -5.75
N THR A 64 -4.43 20.27 -5.78
CA THR A 64 -3.96 19.23 -4.86
C THR A 64 -2.58 19.62 -4.34
N ARG A 65 -2.51 20.23 -3.16
CA ARG A 65 -1.23 20.70 -2.60
C ARG A 65 -0.19 19.58 -2.50
N TRP A 66 -0.59 18.45 -1.94
CA TRP A 66 0.26 17.27 -1.77
C TRP A 66 -0.60 16.01 -1.78
N GLU A 67 0.02 14.87 -2.08
CA GLU A 67 -0.65 13.59 -2.07
C GLU A 67 0.35 12.43 -1.86
N TYR A 68 -0.14 11.32 -1.31
CA TYR A 68 0.62 10.08 -1.16
C TYR A 68 1.04 9.48 -2.50
N CYS A 69 2.18 8.82 -2.48
CA CYS A 69 2.64 8.02 -3.60
C CYS A 69 2.32 6.54 -3.39
N ASP A 70 2.01 5.87 -4.48
CA ASP A 70 1.76 4.43 -4.47
C ASP A 70 3.10 3.68 -4.54
N ILE A 71 3.75 3.57 -3.39
CA ILE A 71 5.08 2.98 -3.25
C ILE A 71 4.93 1.50 -2.90
N PRO A 72 5.46 0.58 -3.72
CA PRO A 72 5.49 -0.83 -3.35
C PRO A 72 6.39 -0.99 -2.12
N TYR A 73 5.90 -1.70 -1.11
CA TYR A 73 6.73 -2.05 0.04
C TYR A 73 7.87 -2.96 -0.44
N CYS A 74 9.07 -2.77 0.11
CA CYS A 74 10.19 -3.66 -0.14
C CYS A 74 9.80 -5.11 0.18
N GLY A 75 9.99 -6.02 -0.77
CA GLY A 75 9.57 -7.42 -0.68
C GLY A 75 8.15 -7.73 -1.18
N LYS A 76 7.44 -6.74 -1.76
CA LYS A 76 6.07 -6.89 -2.31
C LYS A 76 5.94 -6.46 -3.76
N GLU A 77 6.98 -6.66 -4.57
CA GLU A 77 6.80 -6.62 -6.01
C GLU A 77 6.11 -7.93 -6.42
N ASN A 78 4.76 -7.98 -6.37
CA ASN A 78 3.90 -8.75 -7.29
C ASN A 78 2.43 -8.93 -6.89
N TRP A 79 1.93 -8.44 -5.76
CA TRP A 79 0.53 -8.72 -5.41
C TRP A 79 -0.31 -7.43 -5.46
N LYS A 80 -0.83 -7.10 -6.65
CA LYS A 80 -1.71 -5.94 -6.84
C LYS A 80 -3.15 -6.26 -7.24
N TYR A 81 -3.54 -7.53 -7.19
CA TYR A 81 -4.92 -7.96 -7.45
C TYR A 81 -5.32 -9.05 -6.43
N GLY A 82 -6.30 -8.77 -5.56
CA GLY A 82 -6.98 -9.79 -4.74
C GLY A 82 -6.48 -10.02 -3.31
N TRP A 83 -5.70 -9.11 -2.75
CA TRP A 83 -5.19 -9.21 -1.38
C TRP A 83 -5.55 -7.96 -0.57
N GLN A 84 -5.79 -8.15 0.73
CA GLN A 84 -6.27 -7.15 1.68
C GLN A 84 -5.36 -7.13 2.90
N GLY A 85 -5.00 -5.95 3.38
CA GLY A 85 -4.10 -5.81 4.53
C GLY A 85 -4.86 -5.69 5.85
N PHE A 86 -4.35 -6.35 6.89
CA PHE A 86 -4.75 -6.17 8.27
C PHE A 86 -3.50 -6.20 9.16
N GLU A 87 -3.28 -5.11 9.89
CA GLU A 87 -2.05 -4.84 10.66
C GLU A 87 -0.77 -5.06 9.81
N ASP A 88 0.08 -5.99 10.24
CA ASP A 88 1.35 -6.34 9.57
C ASP A 88 1.21 -7.49 8.55
N SER A 89 -0.01 -8.01 8.34
CA SER A 89 -0.31 -9.18 7.51
C SER A 89 -1.15 -8.83 6.27
N TYR A 90 -1.12 -9.73 5.28
CA TYR A 90 -1.88 -9.61 4.03
C TYR A 90 -2.57 -10.91 3.69
N TYR A 91 -3.84 -10.79 3.31
CA TYR A 91 -4.75 -11.91 3.15
C TYR A 91 -5.33 -11.89 1.77
N SER A 92 -5.36 -13.05 1.11
CA SER A 92 -6.11 -13.26 -0.12
C SER A 92 -7.06 -14.42 0.09
N ILE A 93 -8.34 -14.19 -0.19
CA ILE A 93 -9.36 -15.22 -0.10
C ILE A 93 -9.48 -15.90 -1.46
N GLN A 94 -9.33 -17.22 -1.45
CA GLN A 94 -9.54 -18.07 -2.61
C GLN A 94 -10.95 -18.66 -2.53
N TYR A 95 -11.80 -18.36 -3.49
CA TYR A 95 -13.21 -18.79 -3.49
C TYR A 95 -13.41 -20.23 -3.99
N THR A 96 -12.38 -20.84 -4.56
CA THR A 96 -12.44 -22.24 -5.00
C THR A 96 -12.24 -23.15 -3.81
N GLU A 97 -13.25 -23.97 -3.50
CA GLU A 97 -13.16 -25.00 -2.46
C GLU A 97 -12.04 -26.00 -2.80
N LYS A 98 -11.24 -26.34 -1.78
CA LYS A 98 -10.10 -27.25 -1.85
C LYS A 98 -10.02 -28.04 -0.54
N SER A 99 -9.38 -29.21 -0.57
CA SER A 99 -9.01 -29.88 0.68
C SER A 99 -7.98 -29.02 1.44
N TRP A 100 -7.83 -29.26 2.75
CA TRP A 100 -6.87 -28.48 3.55
C TRP A 100 -5.43 -28.59 3.03
N VAL A 101 -5.03 -29.79 2.58
CA VAL A 101 -3.71 -30.04 2.02
C VAL A 101 -3.53 -29.28 0.70
N ASP A 102 -4.51 -29.39 -0.20
CA ASP A 102 -4.45 -28.72 -1.50
C ASP A 102 -4.49 -27.19 -1.38
N ALA A 103 -5.25 -26.66 -0.42
CA ALA A 103 -5.31 -25.23 -0.14
C ALA A 103 -3.96 -24.70 0.35
N LYS A 104 -3.32 -25.44 1.28
CA LYS A 104 -1.99 -25.08 1.80
C LYS A 104 -0.93 -25.08 0.70
N ASP A 105 -0.92 -26.10 -0.16
CA ASP A 105 0.04 -26.22 -1.25
C ASP A 105 -0.20 -25.17 -2.34
N PHE A 106 -1.47 -24.84 -2.63
CA PHE A 106 -1.84 -23.76 -3.53
C PHE A 106 -1.35 -22.39 -3.03
N CYS A 107 -1.62 -22.06 -1.76
CA CYS A 107 -1.14 -20.80 -1.16
C CYS A 107 0.38 -20.67 -1.27
N LYS A 108 1.13 -21.75 -1.03
CA LYS A 108 2.59 -21.72 -1.13
C LYS A 108 3.08 -21.59 -2.56
N SER A 109 2.55 -22.41 -3.47
CA SER A 109 3.11 -22.60 -4.80
C SER A 109 2.65 -21.54 -5.80
N ASN A 110 1.40 -21.08 -5.69
CA ASN A 110 0.80 -20.15 -6.66
C ASN A 110 0.81 -18.71 -6.17
N LEU A 111 0.74 -18.52 -4.85
CA LEU A 111 0.57 -17.21 -4.23
C LEU A 111 1.82 -16.75 -3.47
N GLY A 112 2.81 -17.62 -3.25
CA GLY A 112 4.00 -17.30 -2.46
C GLY A 112 3.67 -17.00 -0.99
N ALA A 113 2.61 -17.60 -0.46
CA ALA A 113 2.06 -17.31 0.87
C ALA A 113 1.78 -18.58 1.69
N TYR A 114 1.31 -18.39 2.91
CA TYR A 114 0.88 -19.49 3.78
C TYR A 114 -0.64 -19.47 3.94
N LEU A 115 -1.22 -20.65 4.15
CA LEU A 115 -2.62 -20.75 4.58
C LEU A 115 -2.76 -19.98 5.91
N ALA A 116 -3.75 -19.10 6.00
CA ALA A 116 -3.92 -18.23 7.16
C ALA A 116 -4.23 -19.04 8.42
N GLU A 117 -3.55 -18.69 9.52
CA GLU A 117 -3.85 -19.17 10.87
C GLU A 117 -4.39 -17.98 11.66
N ILE A 118 -5.68 -18.00 11.94
CA ILE A 118 -6.38 -16.88 12.59
C ILE A 118 -6.12 -16.95 14.08
N THR A 119 -5.50 -15.91 14.63
CA THR A 119 -5.04 -15.91 16.03
C THR A 119 -5.81 -14.94 16.91
N THR A 120 -6.50 -13.95 16.33
CA THR A 120 -7.27 -12.95 17.09
C THR A 120 -8.73 -12.82 16.61
N PRO A 121 -9.66 -12.42 17.49
CA PRO A 121 -11.03 -12.10 17.10
C PRO A 121 -11.12 -10.98 16.07
N GLU A 122 -10.27 -9.96 16.17
CA GLU A 122 -10.26 -8.82 15.26
C GLU A 122 -9.82 -9.22 13.84
N GLU A 123 -8.83 -10.12 13.75
CA GLU A 123 -8.39 -10.73 12.49
C GLU A 123 -9.51 -11.59 11.88
N ASN A 124 -10.20 -12.38 12.72
CA ASN A 124 -11.36 -13.16 12.29
C ASN A 124 -12.46 -12.26 11.71
N ASP A 125 -12.82 -11.19 12.41
CA ASP A 125 -13.86 -10.25 11.97
C ASP A 125 -13.47 -9.53 10.67
N PHE A 126 -12.20 -9.16 10.54
CA PHE A 126 -11.66 -8.61 9.30
C PHE A 126 -11.84 -9.60 8.13
N LEU A 127 -11.42 -10.86 8.30
CA LEU A 127 -11.52 -11.87 7.26
C LEU A 127 -12.97 -12.20 6.88
N MET A 128 -13.87 -12.22 7.85
CA MET A 128 -15.31 -12.44 7.61
C MET A 128 -15.92 -11.33 6.75
N ASN A 129 -15.45 -10.09 6.89
CA ASN A 129 -15.93 -8.97 6.06
C ASN A 129 -15.42 -9.03 4.61
N LEU A 130 -14.37 -9.80 4.32
CA LEU A 130 -13.85 -10.01 2.98
C LEU A 130 -14.56 -11.12 2.20
N LEU A 131 -15.29 -12.00 2.91
CA LEU A 131 -16.07 -13.06 2.28
C LEU A 131 -17.29 -12.46 1.57
N PRO A 132 -17.64 -12.94 0.36
CA PRO A 132 -18.87 -12.59 -0.31
C PRO A 132 -20.04 -12.85 0.63
N LYS A 133 -20.81 -11.81 0.94
CA LYS A 133 -22.03 -12.00 1.71
C LYS A 133 -22.97 -12.88 0.87
N PRO A 134 -23.59 -13.92 1.46
CA PRO A 134 -24.58 -14.69 0.75
C PRO A 134 -25.67 -13.72 0.26
N THR A 135 -25.83 -13.64 -1.06
CA THR A 135 -26.97 -12.94 -1.65
C THR A 135 -28.21 -13.67 -1.17
N THR A 136 -28.99 -13.03 -0.31
CA THR A 136 -30.34 -13.49 0.00
C THR A 136 -31.11 -13.55 -1.31
N SER A 137 -31.24 -14.75 -1.86
CA SER A 137 -32.24 -15.09 -2.85
C SER A 137 -33.59 -14.89 -2.18
N ASN A 138 -34.17 -13.70 -2.34
CA ASN A 138 -35.58 -13.50 -2.05
C ASN A 138 -36.36 -14.25 -3.13
N ASN A 139 -36.97 -15.36 -2.71
CA ASN A 139 -38.03 -16.06 -3.44
C ASN A 139 -39.22 -15.15 -3.70
#